data_AF-A0A976DE66-F1
#
_entry.id   AF-A0A976DE66-F1
#
_cell.length_a   1.000
_cell.length_b   1.000
_cell.length_c   1.000
_cell.angle_alpha   90.00
_cell.angle_beta   90.00
_cell.angle_gamma   90.00
#
_symmetry.space_group_name_H-M   'P 1'
#
loop_
_entity.id
_entity.type
_entity.pdbx_description
1 polymer ?
#
loop_
_entity_poly.entity_id
_entity_poly.type
_entity_poly.pdbx_seq_one_letter_code
_entity_poly.pdbx_strand_id
1 'polypeptide(L)'
;MKPLAMTNDTPDVAQTPQETRHAFLIALGERLKKLRAQRGLTRKALAKEADVSERYLANLEYGIGNASVMVLLQIANALRTSLAELLGDFTTATPEWLMLRAELERCDDATLKSVRQHLSGLSGSAAIESAKDRRIALIGLRGAGKSSLGLMLAQKLGYPFVELGRDIEALAGCPAHEIQGLYGMNAYRRYERRALEQAIAAHEEAVIATPGGLVSDTQSFNLLLSRCTTIWLQATPEDHMRRVREQGDLRPMAASKEAMEDLKSILEGRKAFYSKADYSVNTGEGPISYGLDALSRIVESALAIH
;
A
#
# COMPACT_ATOMS: atom_id res chain seq x y z
N MET A 1 -27.88 -2.26 75.65
CA MET A 1 -26.85 -3.31 75.43
C MET A 1 -27.44 -4.46 74.60
N LYS A 2 -27.17 -4.44 73.29
CA LYS A 2 -27.14 -5.57 72.35
C LYS A 2 -26.47 -5.04 71.07
N PRO A 3 -25.53 -5.76 70.42
CA PRO A 3 -24.59 -5.15 69.47
C PRO A 3 -25.16 -5.11 68.04
N LEU A 4 -24.79 -4.06 67.29
CA LEU A 4 -24.96 -3.94 65.84
C LEU A 4 -24.01 -4.92 65.14
N ALA A 5 -24.55 -5.78 64.26
CA ALA A 5 -23.78 -6.52 63.27
C ALA A 5 -23.68 -5.66 62.00
N MET A 6 -22.45 -5.38 61.57
CA MET A 6 -22.16 -4.72 60.31
C MET A 6 -22.30 -5.71 59.15
N THR A 7 -23.26 -5.47 58.26
CA THR A 7 -23.36 -6.15 56.97
C THR A 7 -22.54 -5.36 55.95
N ASN A 8 -21.41 -5.95 55.53
CA ASN A 8 -20.64 -5.50 54.38
C ASN A 8 -21.42 -5.85 53.10
N ASP A 9 -22.14 -4.89 52.54
CA ASP A 9 -22.65 -4.97 51.17
C ASP A 9 -21.53 -4.64 50.19
N THR A 10 -20.76 -5.67 49.83
CA THR A 10 -19.96 -5.67 48.59
C THR A 10 -20.90 -5.75 47.39
N PRO A 11 -20.79 -4.86 46.38
CA PRO A 11 -21.59 -4.97 45.18
C PRO A 11 -21.17 -6.22 44.39
N ASP A 12 -22.18 -7.00 44.02
CA ASP A 12 -22.14 -8.19 43.19
C ASP A 12 -21.43 -7.91 41.85
N VAL A 13 -20.19 -8.41 41.73
CA VAL A 13 -19.42 -8.45 40.48
C VAL A 13 -19.48 -9.87 39.93
N ALA A 14 -20.46 -10.14 39.06
CA ALA A 14 -20.34 -11.18 38.02
C ALA A 14 -21.49 -11.11 37.00
N GLN A 15 -21.41 -10.18 36.05
CA GLN A 15 -21.97 -10.41 34.72
C GLN A 15 -20.83 -10.40 33.71
N THR A 16 -20.36 -11.60 33.35
CA THR A 16 -19.39 -11.81 32.27
C THR A 16 -20.01 -11.38 30.94
N PRO A 17 -19.35 -10.56 30.10
CA PRO A 17 -19.88 -10.23 28.79
C PRO A 17 -19.88 -11.49 27.93
N GLN A 18 -21.06 -11.88 27.45
CA GLN A 18 -21.21 -12.84 26.35
C GLN A 18 -20.37 -12.31 25.17
N GLU A 19 -19.25 -12.98 24.86
CA GLU A 19 -18.32 -12.57 23.81
C GLU A 19 -19.08 -12.16 22.55
N THR A 20 -19.10 -10.87 22.24
CA THR A 20 -19.63 -10.37 20.98
C THR A 20 -18.80 -11.01 19.87
N ARG A 21 -19.36 -12.03 19.21
CA ARG A 21 -18.65 -12.83 18.21
C ARG A 21 -18.16 -11.90 17.09
N HIS A 22 -16.86 -11.97 16.80
CA HIS A 22 -16.25 -11.10 15.80
C HIS A 22 -16.83 -11.41 14.40
N ALA A 23 -17.33 -10.40 13.69
CA ALA A 23 -18.02 -10.56 12.41
C ALA A 23 -17.19 -11.36 11.37
N PHE A 24 -15.87 -11.15 11.36
CA PHE A 24 -14.95 -11.91 10.52
C PHE A 24 -14.99 -13.42 10.78
N LEU A 25 -15.03 -13.85 12.05
CA LEU A 25 -15.03 -15.28 12.40
C LEU A 25 -16.35 -15.96 11.99
N ILE A 26 -17.46 -15.24 12.11
CA ILE A 26 -18.77 -15.72 11.61
C ILE A 26 -18.70 -15.93 10.10
N ALA A 27 -18.24 -14.93 9.35
CA ALA A 27 -18.13 -15.01 7.90
C ALA A 27 -17.14 -16.11 7.44
N LEU A 28 -16.04 -16.29 8.17
CA LEU A 28 -15.08 -17.39 7.95
C LEU A 28 -15.76 -18.75 8.15
N GLY A 29 -16.50 -18.92 9.24
CA GLY A 29 -17.22 -20.16 9.54
C GLY A 29 -18.28 -20.51 8.49
N GLU A 30 -19.03 -19.52 8.01
CA GLU A 30 -19.99 -19.69 6.92
C GLU A 30 -19.32 -20.10 5.60
N ARG A 31 -18.19 -19.46 5.25
CA ARG A 31 -17.38 -19.83 4.07
C ARG A 31 -16.86 -21.26 4.17
N LEU A 32 -16.28 -21.62 5.31
CA LEU A 32 -15.82 -22.98 5.58
C LEU A 32 -16.94 -24.01 5.39
N LYS A 33 -18.12 -23.73 5.97
CA LYS A 33 -19.30 -24.60 5.82
C LYS A 33 -19.74 -24.72 4.36
N LYS A 34 -19.74 -23.61 3.60
CA LYS A 34 -20.09 -23.59 2.18
C LYS A 34 -19.10 -24.40 1.33
N LEU A 35 -17.80 -24.17 1.50
CA LEU A 35 -16.74 -24.90 0.78
C LEU A 35 -16.82 -26.39 1.08
N ARG A 36 -17.00 -26.76 2.35
CA ARG A 36 -17.18 -28.16 2.75
C ARG A 36 -18.39 -28.79 2.07
N ALA A 37 -19.53 -28.09 2.04
CA ALA A 37 -20.75 -28.59 1.39
C ALA A 37 -20.59 -28.74 -0.13
N GLN A 38 -19.91 -27.79 -0.79
CA GLN A 38 -19.61 -27.86 -2.23
C GLN A 38 -18.72 -29.06 -2.59
N ARG A 39 -17.85 -29.49 -1.67
CA ARG A 39 -17.01 -30.69 -1.82
C ARG A 39 -17.71 -31.99 -1.37
N GLY A 40 -18.97 -31.93 -0.94
CA GLY A 40 -19.71 -33.11 -0.48
C GLY A 40 -19.16 -33.72 0.81
N LEU A 41 -18.38 -32.97 1.59
CA LEU A 41 -17.73 -33.49 2.79
C LEU A 41 -18.63 -33.35 4.02
N THR A 42 -18.68 -34.39 4.85
CA THR A 42 -19.22 -34.26 6.21
C THR A 42 -18.21 -33.54 7.10
N ARG A 43 -18.67 -32.93 8.20
CA ARG A 43 -17.77 -32.28 9.15
C ARG A 43 -16.73 -33.28 9.70
N LYS A 44 -17.17 -34.49 10.06
CA LYS A 44 -16.31 -35.59 10.50
C LYS A 44 -15.25 -35.96 9.45
N ALA A 45 -15.63 -36.05 8.17
CA ALA A 45 -14.69 -36.36 7.09
C ALA A 45 -13.62 -35.27 6.95
N LEU A 46 -14.04 -33.99 6.91
CA LEU A 46 -13.10 -32.88 6.82
C LEU A 46 -12.18 -32.79 8.04
N ALA A 47 -12.72 -33.00 9.24
CA ALA A 47 -11.94 -32.99 10.47
C ALA A 47 -10.83 -34.05 10.44
N LYS A 48 -11.14 -35.25 9.95
CA LYS A 48 -10.17 -36.33 9.77
C LYS A 48 -9.11 -35.98 8.72
N GLU A 49 -9.51 -35.41 7.58
CA GLU A 49 -8.59 -35.06 6.48
C GLU A 49 -7.67 -33.88 6.84
N ALA A 50 -8.16 -32.94 7.64
CA ALA A 50 -7.40 -31.78 8.13
C ALA A 50 -6.63 -32.03 9.43
N ASP A 51 -6.67 -33.25 9.99
CA ASP A 51 -6.06 -33.61 11.27
C ASP A 51 -6.47 -32.70 12.45
N VAL A 52 -7.77 -32.42 12.55
CA VAL A 52 -8.37 -31.61 13.63
C VAL A 52 -9.56 -32.33 14.27
N SER A 53 -9.92 -31.94 15.50
CA SER A 53 -11.10 -32.51 16.14
C SER A 53 -12.40 -32.00 15.47
N GLU A 54 -13.41 -32.88 15.36
CA GLU A 54 -14.72 -32.51 14.81
C GLU A 54 -15.40 -31.39 15.62
N ARG A 55 -15.21 -31.38 16.94
CA ARG A 55 -15.69 -30.31 17.83
C ARG A 55 -15.04 -28.98 17.51
N TYR A 56 -13.72 -28.98 17.28
CA TYR A 56 -12.99 -27.78 16.89
C TYR A 56 -13.48 -27.25 15.55
N LEU A 57 -13.65 -28.13 14.56
CA LEU A 57 -14.19 -27.75 13.26
C LEU A 57 -15.63 -27.19 13.36
N ALA A 58 -16.45 -27.75 14.24
CA ALA A 58 -17.79 -27.22 14.52
C ALA A 58 -17.73 -25.80 15.10
N ASN A 59 -16.85 -25.56 16.07
CA ASN A 59 -16.64 -24.24 16.65
C ASN A 59 -16.23 -23.22 15.57
N LEU A 60 -15.29 -23.60 14.69
CA LEU A 60 -14.88 -22.75 13.57
C LEU A 60 -16.05 -22.43 12.62
N GLU A 61 -16.85 -23.42 12.24
CA GLU A 61 -18.04 -23.20 11.39
C GLU A 61 -19.09 -22.29 12.06
N TYR A 62 -19.16 -22.26 13.39
CA TYR A 62 -20.03 -21.36 14.14
C TYR A 62 -19.40 -19.98 14.42
N GLY A 63 -18.17 -19.74 13.96
CA GLY A 63 -17.41 -18.52 14.23
C GLY A 63 -16.99 -18.37 15.70
N ILE A 64 -16.79 -19.50 16.38
CA ILE A 64 -16.42 -19.56 17.79
C ILE A 64 -14.93 -19.90 17.92
N GLY A 65 -14.19 -19.02 18.59
CA GLY A 65 -12.77 -19.18 18.86
C GLY A 65 -11.88 -18.80 17.69
N ASN A 66 -10.62 -18.50 17.99
CA ASN A 66 -9.61 -18.19 16.99
C ASN A 66 -8.93 -19.47 16.49
N ALA A 67 -8.77 -19.57 15.17
CA ALA A 67 -7.94 -20.60 14.57
C ALA A 67 -6.49 -20.17 14.50
N SER A 68 -5.56 -21.11 14.72
CA SER A 68 -4.18 -20.87 14.32
C SER A 68 -4.08 -20.89 12.80
N VAL A 69 -3.15 -20.12 12.24
CA VAL A 69 -2.91 -20.06 10.79
C VAL A 69 -2.57 -21.45 10.23
N MET A 70 -1.86 -22.28 11.02
CA MET A 70 -1.53 -23.65 10.64
C MET A 70 -2.77 -24.53 10.47
N VAL A 71 -3.76 -24.40 11.37
CA VAL A 71 -5.00 -25.17 11.25
C VAL A 71 -5.83 -24.70 10.06
N LEU A 72 -5.88 -23.39 9.81
CA LEU A 72 -6.54 -22.87 8.60
C LEU A 72 -5.87 -23.40 7.33
N LEU A 73 -4.54 -23.51 7.31
CA LEU A 73 -3.81 -24.07 6.18
C LEU A 73 -4.09 -25.57 5.99
N GLN A 74 -4.15 -26.36 7.07
CA GLN A 74 -4.53 -27.77 7.02
C GLN A 74 -5.96 -27.96 6.47
N ILE A 75 -6.90 -27.16 6.96
CA ILE A 75 -8.29 -27.17 6.48
C ILE A 75 -8.36 -26.78 5.01
N ALA A 76 -7.63 -25.74 4.58
CA ALA A 76 -7.58 -25.32 3.18
C ALA A 76 -7.03 -26.43 2.27
N ASN A 77 -5.96 -27.12 2.70
CA ASN A 77 -5.39 -28.25 1.96
C ASN A 77 -6.37 -29.42 1.86
N ALA A 78 -7.04 -29.79 2.96
CA ALA A 78 -8.08 -30.82 2.97
C ALA A 78 -9.26 -30.46 2.06
N LEU A 79 -9.65 -29.19 2.02
CA LEU A 79 -10.64 -28.66 1.10
C LEU A 79 -10.11 -28.46 -0.32
N ARG A 80 -8.83 -28.72 -0.59
CA ARG A 80 -8.13 -28.42 -1.86
C ARG A 80 -8.48 -27.03 -2.40
N THR A 81 -8.35 -26.04 -1.54
CA THR A 81 -8.60 -24.63 -1.81
C THR A 81 -7.39 -23.82 -1.34
N SER A 82 -7.27 -22.58 -1.80
CA SER A 82 -6.22 -21.69 -1.30
C SER A 82 -6.61 -21.15 0.08
N LEU A 83 -5.63 -20.80 0.91
CA LEU A 83 -5.89 -20.16 2.20
C LEU A 83 -6.65 -18.82 2.03
N ALA A 84 -6.39 -18.11 0.94
CA ALA A 84 -7.07 -16.86 0.62
C ALA A 84 -8.55 -17.08 0.25
N GLU A 85 -8.88 -18.15 -0.47
CA GLU A 85 -10.28 -18.51 -0.75
C GLU A 85 -11.03 -18.90 0.53
N LEU A 86 -10.36 -19.59 1.46
CA LEU A 86 -10.94 -19.90 2.79
C LEU A 86 -11.17 -18.63 3.63
N LEU A 87 -10.16 -17.76 3.74
CA LEU A 87 -10.24 -16.51 4.49
C LEU A 87 -11.25 -15.54 3.86
N GLY A 88 -11.37 -15.56 2.55
CA GLY A 88 -12.27 -14.72 1.76
C GLY A 88 -11.79 -13.27 1.64
N ASP A 89 -11.89 -12.74 0.43
CA ASP A 89 -11.78 -11.31 0.12
C ASP A 89 -12.77 -10.96 -1.01
N PHE A 90 -12.68 -9.75 -1.58
CA PHE A 90 -13.57 -9.38 -2.69
C PHE A 90 -13.32 -10.21 -3.96
N THR A 91 -12.12 -10.77 -4.13
CA THR A 91 -11.75 -11.65 -5.26
C THR A 91 -12.30 -13.07 -5.12
N THR A 92 -12.99 -13.37 -4.03
CA THR A 92 -13.65 -14.67 -3.80
C THR A 92 -15.17 -14.54 -3.76
N ALA A 93 -15.71 -13.36 -4.09
CA ALA A 93 -17.12 -13.05 -3.95
C ALA A 93 -18.00 -13.70 -5.04
N THR A 94 -17.49 -13.82 -6.27
CA THR A 94 -18.23 -14.38 -7.42
C THR A 94 -17.41 -15.42 -8.20
N PRO A 95 -18.06 -16.31 -8.96
CA PRO A 95 -17.35 -17.25 -9.84
C PRO A 95 -16.42 -16.55 -10.83
N GLU A 96 -16.83 -15.41 -11.39
CA GLU A 96 -16.04 -14.64 -12.35
C GLU A 96 -14.72 -14.16 -11.74
N TRP A 97 -14.76 -13.66 -10.50
CA TRP A 97 -13.54 -13.27 -9.78
C TRP A 97 -12.60 -14.45 -9.53
N LEU A 98 -13.15 -15.62 -9.19
CA LEU A 98 -12.35 -16.84 -8.98
C LEU A 98 -11.69 -17.30 -10.29
N MET A 99 -12.40 -17.22 -11.42
CA MET A 99 -11.87 -17.53 -12.75
C MET A 99 -10.74 -16.56 -13.13
N LEU A 100 -10.98 -15.25 -13.00
CA LEU A 100 -9.96 -14.22 -13.26
C LEU A 100 -8.72 -14.42 -12.40
N ARG A 101 -8.90 -14.70 -11.10
CA ARG A 101 -7.80 -14.96 -10.19
C ARG A 101 -6.95 -16.16 -10.63
N ALA A 102 -7.60 -17.27 -11.01
CA ALA A 102 -6.89 -18.47 -11.47
C ALA A 102 -6.12 -18.25 -12.78
N GLU A 103 -6.60 -17.37 -13.66
CA GLU A 103 -5.89 -16.97 -14.87
C GLU A 103 -4.71 -16.05 -14.55
N LEU A 104 -4.93 -15.00 -13.75
CA LEU A 104 -3.92 -14.02 -13.39
C LEU A 104 -2.78 -14.61 -12.54
N GLU A 105 -3.05 -15.60 -11.71
CA GLU A 105 -2.03 -16.29 -10.89
C GLU A 105 -0.95 -16.99 -11.73
N ARG A 106 -1.25 -17.31 -13.00
CA ARG A 106 -0.31 -17.97 -13.93
C ARG A 106 0.43 -16.99 -14.84
N CYS A 107 0.08 -15.70 -14.80
CA CYS A 107 0.67 -14.68 -15.63
C CYS A 107 2.00 -14.18 -15.05
N ASP A 108 2.93 -13.82 -15.94
CA ASP A 108 4.12 -13.06 -15.54
C ASP A 108 3.82 -11.56 -15.38
N ASP A 109 4.75 -10.81 -14.78
CA ASP A 109 4.58 -9.38 -14.52
C ASP A 109 4.33 -8.56 -15.80
N ALA A 110 4.91 -8.99 -16.93
CA ALA A 110 4.72 -8.34 -18.23
C ALA A 110 3.27 -8.51 -18.73
N THR A 111 2.72 -9.72 -18.63
CA THR A 111 1.33 -10.02 -18.98
C THR A 111 0.37 -9.31 -18.05
N LEU A 112 0.62 -9.33 -16.72
CA LEU A 112 -0.19 -8.62 -15.74
C LEU A 112 -0.21 -7.10 -16.00
N LYS A 113 0.93 -6.52 -16.43
CA LYS A 113 1.00 -5.12 -16.84
C LYS A 113 0.11 -4.84 -18.06
N SER A 114 0.12 -5.72 -19.06
CA SER A 114 -0.72 -5.59 -20.25
C SER A 114 -2.20 -5.71 -19.92
N VAL A 115 -2.60 -6.69 -19.09
CA VAL A 115 -4.01 -6.84 -18.65
C VAL A 115 -4.48 -5.60 -17.92
N ARG A 116 -3.67 -5.06 -17.00
CA ARG A 116 -3.98 -3.81 -16.29
C ARG A 116 -4.24 -2.65 -17.25
N GLN A 117 -3.41 -2.50 -18.29
CA GLN A 117 -3.57 -1.43 -19.30
C GLN A 117 -4.87 -1.59 -20.09
N HIS A 118 -5.22 -2.81 -20.50
CA HIS A 118 -6.48 -3.07 -21.22
C HIS A 118 -7.72 -2.81 -20.35
N LEU A 119 -7.68 -3.21 -19.07
CA LEU A 119 -8.78 -2.96 -18.13
C LEU A 119 -9.01 -1.46 -17.88
N SER A 120 -7.95 -0.65 -17.87
CA SER A 120 -8.06 0.81 -17.82
C SER A 120 -8.84 1.34 -19.03
N GLY A 121 -8.52 0.87 -20.24
CA GLY A 121 -9.21 1.25 -21.48
C GLY A 121 -10.70 0.88 -21.50
N LEU A 122 -11.06 -0.29 -20.95
CA LEU A 122 -12.46 -0.76 -20.88
C LEU A 122 -13.33 0.05 -19.90
N SER A 123 -12.73 0.67 -18.89
CA SER A 123 -13.47 1.41 -17.85
C SER A 123 -13.91 2.83 -18.28
N GLY A 124 -13.84 3.15 -19.58
CA GLY A 124 -14.17 4.50 -20.10
C GLY A 124 -13.15 5.58 -19.71
N SER A 125 -11.93 5.16 -19.37
CA SER A 125 -10.86 5.99 -18.80
C SER A 125 -10.12 6.84 -19.83
N ALA A 126 -10.55 6.94 -21.09
CA ALA A 126 -9.82 7.67 -22.13
C ALA A 126 -9.59 9.16 -21.77
N ALA A 127 -10.55 9.81 -21.10
CA ALA A 127 -10.38 11.18 -20.59
C ALA A 127 -9.47 11.27 -19.36
N ILE A 128 -9.35 10.19 -18.58
CA ILE A 128 -8.43 10.10 -17.43
C ILE A 128 -7.01 9.80 -17.92
N GLU A 129 -6.85 9.05 -19.02
CA GLU A 129 -5.57 8.77 -19.67
C GLU A 129 -5.00 10.03 -20.34
N SER A 130 -5.79 10.79 -21.13
CA SER A 130 -5.26 12.03 -21.73
C SER A 130 -4.88 13.10 -20.70
N ALA A 131 -5.54 13.10 -19.53
CA ALA A 131 -5.21 13.98 -18.40
C ALA A 131 -4.12 13.39 -17.49
N LYS A 132 -3.76 12.11 -17.64
CA LYS A 132 -2.62 11.49 -16.97
C LYS A 132 -1.32 12.03 -17.56
N ASP A 133 -1.29 12.19 -18.89
CA ASP A 133 -0.07 12.45 -19.64
C ASP A 133 0.58 13.79 -19.28
N ARG A 134 -0.23 14.80 -18.92
CA ARG A 134 0.24 16.16 -18.64
C ARG A 134 0.61 16.42 -17.18
N ARG A 135 0.36 15.46 -16.28
CA ARG A 135 0.81 15.50 -14.89
C ARG A 135 1.97 14.56 -14.70
N ILE A 136 3.15 15.09 -14.44
CA ILE A 136 4.37 14.31 -14.29
C ILE A 136 4.68 14.17 -12.80
N ALA A 137 4.61 12.96 -12.27
CA ALA A 137 4.91 12.66 -10.88
C ALA A 137 6.30 12.02 -10.74
N LEU A 138 7.19 12.69 -10.02
CA LEU A 138 8.54 12.21 -9.73
C LEU A 138 8.54 11.45 -8.41
N ILE A 139 8.88 10.16 -8.46
CA ILE A 139 8.98 9.28 -7.29
C ILE A 139 10.43 8.83 -7.07
N GLY A 140 10.77 8.49 -5.83
CA GLY A 140 12.11 8.03 -5.44
C GLY A 140 12.47 8.45 -4.03
N LEU A 141 13.54 7.87 -3.47
CA LEU A 141 13.98 8.20 -2.10
C LEU A 141 14.43 9.66 -1.97
N ARG A 142 14.52 10.14 -0.72
CA ARG A 142 15.13 11.45 -0.42
C ARG A 142 16.54 11.48 -1.02
N GLY A 143 16.96 12.62 -1.58
CA GLY A 143 18.22 12.71 -2.33
C GLY A 143 18.18 12.19 -3.77
N ALA A 144 17.05 11.65 -4.27
CA ALA A 144 16.92 11.26 -5.68
C ALA A 144 16.97 12.45 -6.67
N GLY A 145 16.93 13.69 -6.17
CA GLY A 145 16.87 14.89 -7.03
C GLY A 145 15.46 15.32 -7.45
N LYS A 146 14.39 14.75 -6.88
CA LYS A 146 12.98 15.08 -7.22
C LYS A 146 12.70 16.58 -7.24
N SER A 147 13.09 17.31 -6.19
CA SER A 147 12.81 18.74 -6.10
C SER A 147 13.63 19.55 -7.10
N SER A 148 14.93 19.26 -7.21
CA SER A 148 15.84 19.97 -8.11
C SER A 148 15.52 19.72 -9.58
N LEU A 149 15.43 18.44 -9.99
CA LEU A 149 15.09 18.07 -11.36
C LEU A 149 13.64 18.41 -11.71
N GLY A 150 12.71 18.26 -10.76
CA GLY A 150 11.31 18.59 -10.97
C GLY A 150 11.08 20.08 -11.20
N LEU A 151 11.75 20.95 -10.45
CA LEU A 151 11.67 22.39 -10.66
C LEU A 151 12.22 22.80 -12.03
N MET A 152 13.38 22.25 -12.41
CA MET A 152 13.97 22.52 -13.73
C MET A 152 13.09 22.01 -14.88
N LEU A 153 12.51 20.82 -14.72
CA LEU A 153 11.58 20.25 -15.70
C LEU A 153 10.31 21.11 -15.83
N ALA A 154 9.71 21.52 -14.71
CA ALA A 154 8.56 22.41 -14.70
C ALA A 154 8.83 23.72 -15.44
N GLN A 155 9.98 24.36 -15.18
CA GLN A 155 10.40 25.57 -15.88
C GLN A 155 10.55 25.35 -17.39
N LYS A 156 11.14 24.21 -17.80
CA LYS A 156 11.32 23.87 -19.22
C LYS A 156 9.99 23.63 -19.94
N LEU A 157 9.02 23.01 -19.26
CA LEU A 157 7.68 22.73 -19.81
C LEU A 157 6.71 23.91 -19.71
N GLY A 158 7.01 24.91 -18.87
CA GLY A 158 6.06 25.97 -18.52
C GLY A 158 4.94 25.49 -17.58
N TYR A 159 5.17 24.40 -16.85
CA TYR A 159 4.17 23.80 -15.95
C TYR A 159 4.37 24.28 -14.50
N PRO A 160 3.32 24.28 -13.67
CA PRO A 160 3.47 24.51 -12.24
C PRO A 160 4.27 23.38 -11.60
N PHE A 161 5.17 23.75 -10.68
CA PHE A 161 5.89 22.79 -9.84
C PHE A 161 5.19 22.66 -8.49
N VAL A 162 4.83 21.43 -8.14
CA VAL A 162 4.18 21.08 -6.88
C VAL A 162 5.12 20.22 -6.04
N GLU A 163 5.54 20.72 -4.88
CA GLU A 163 6.29 19.94 -3.91
C GLU A 163 5.32 19.40 -2.85
N LEU A 164 4.81 18.18 -3.07
CA LEU A 164 3.72 17.61 -2.29
C LEU A 164 4.03 17.53 -0.78
N GLY A 165 5.31 17.42 -0.40
CA GLY A 165 5.74 17.52 0.99
C GLY A 165 5.37 18.85 1.66
N ARG A 166 5.50 19.98 0.94
CA ARG A 166 5.11 21.31 1.44
C ARG A 166 3.60 21.43 1.57
N ASP A 167 2.85 20.89 0.60
CA ASP A 167 1.38 20.92 0.64
C ASP A 167 0.84 20.13 1.84
N ILE A 168 1.47 19.01 2.18
CA ILE A 168 1.14 18.23 3.39
C ILE A 168 1.32 19.07 4.65
N GLU A 169 2.46 19.75 4.78
CA GLU A 169 2.77 20.59 5.93
C GLU A 169 1.84 21.80 6.01
N ALA A 170 1.52 22.42 4.87
CA ALA A 170 0.56 23.52 4.78
C ALA A 170 -0.86 23.08 5.17
N LEU A 171 -1.30 21.89 4.75
CA LEU A 171 -2.61 21.34 5.11
C LEU A 171 -2.71 20.95 6.59
N ALA A 172 -1.62 20.44 7.16
CA ALA A 172 -1.58 20.08 8.57
C ALA A 172 -1.37 21.28 9.50
N GLY A 173 -0.82 22.39 8.96
CA GLY A 173 -0.43 23.56 9.74
C GLY A 173 0.83 23.35 10.58
N CYS A 174 1.56 22.25 10.37
CA CYS A 174 2.80 21.93 11.09
C CYS A 174 3.74 21.05 10.25
N PRO A 175 5.04 21.00 10.60
CA PRO A 175 6.03 20.18 9.90
C PRO A 175 5.73 18.68 9.94
N ALA A 176 6.19 17.93 8.92
CA ALA A 176 5.92 16.51 8.79
C ALA A 176 6.32 15.66 10.01
N HIS A 177 7.42 16.03 10.68
CA HIS A 177 7.91 15.32 11.87
C HIS A 177 6.99 15.53 13.08
N GLU A 178 6.35 16.69 13.21
CA GLU A 178 5.35 16.94 14.26
C GLU A 178 4.07 16.16 13.99
N ILE A 179 3.63 16.08 12.72
CA ILE A 179 2.48 15.25 12.35
C ILE A 179 2.72 13.79 12.79
N GLN A 180 3.90 13.26 12.46
CA GLN A 180 4.27 11.89 12.77
C GLN A 180 4.44 11.67 14.27
N GLY A 181 5.04 12.62 15.00
CA GLY A 181 5.25 12.52 16.44
C GLY A 181 3.98 12.67 17.28
N LEU A 182 3.09 13.59 16.91
CA LEU A 182 1.88 13.90 17.67
C LEU A 182 0.66 13.06 17.26
N TYR A 183 0.49 12.83 15.96
CA TYR A 183 -0.73 12.20 15.40
C TYR A 183 -0.47 10.84 14.75
N GLY A 184 0.80 10.42 14.66
CA GLY A 184 1.21 9.13 14.12
C GLY A 184 1.17 9.05 12.59
N MET A 185 1.69 7.93 12.08
CA MET A 185 1.82 7.70 10.63
C MET A 185 0.47 7.68 9.90
N ASN A 186 -0.60 7.16 10.52
CA ASN A 186 -1.92 7.12 9.89
C ASN A 186 -2.47 8.52 9.62
N ALA A 187 -2.21 9.49 10.50
CA ALA A 187 -2.61 10.88 10.26
C ALA A 187 -1.80 11.50 9.12
N TYR A 188 -0.48 11.28 9.10
CA TYR A 188 0.37 11.71 7.99
C TYR A 188 -0.13 11.18 6.64
N ARG A 189 -0.50 9.90 6.55
CA ARG A 189 -1.06 9.31 5.32
C ARG A 189 -2.37 9.95 4.87
N ARG A 190 -3.23 10.37 5.80
CA ARG A 190 -4.46 11.11 5.44
C ARG A 190 -4.14 12.48 4.83
N TYR A 191 -3.18 13.22 5.40
CA TYR A 191 -2.75 14.49 4.85
C TYR A 191 -2.03 14.31 3.50
N GLU A 192 -1.17 13.29 3.37
CA GLU A 192 -0.49 12.93 2.11
C GLU A 192 -1.50 12.63 0.99
N ARG A 193 -2.51 11.82 1.27
CA ARG A 193 -3.58 11.52 0.32
C ARG A 193 -4.36 12.77 -0.08
N ARG A 194 -4.77 13.59 0.90
CA ARG A 194 -5.55 14.81 0.64
C ARG A 194 -4.76 15.84 -0.16
N ALA A 195 -3.47 16.01 0.13
CA ALA A 195 -2.58 16.88 -0.62
C ALA A 195 -2.50 16.42 -2.09
N LEU A 196 -2.38 15.11 -2.32
CA LEU A 196 -2.30 14.55 -3.67
C LEU A 196 -3.62 14.76 -4.43
N GLU A 197 -4.76 14.49 -3.80
CA GLU A 197 -6.08 14.73 -4.39
C GLU A 197 -6.27 16.21 -4.77
N GLN A 198 -5.84 17.14 -3.90
CA GLN A 198 -5.91 18.58 -4.19
C GLN A 198 -4.98 19.01 -5.32
N ALA A 199 -3.74 18.54 -5.34
CA ALA A 199 -2.80 18.85 -6.42
C ALA A 199 -3.30 18.36 -7.78
N ILE A 200 -3.86 17.14 -7.83
CA ILE A 200 -4.47 16.55 -9.02
C ILE A 200 -5.70 17.37 -9.45
N ALA A 201 -6.54 17.81 -8.51
CA ALA A 201 -7.76 18.56 -8.84
C ALA A 201 -7.48 20.01 -9.28
N ALA A 202 -6.44 20.64 -8.71
CA ALA A 202 -6.12 22.04 -8.97
C ALA A 202 -5.33 22.25 -10.27
N HIS A 203 -4.63 21.22 -10.75
CA HIS A 203 -3.74 21.33 -11.89
C HIS A 203 -4.04 20.26 -12.94
N GLU A 204 -4.41 20.69 -14.15
CA GLU A 204 -4.51 19.82 -15.32
C GLU A 204 -3.13 19.42 -15.84
N GLU A 205 -2.14 20.30 -15.72
CA GLU A 205 -0.75 20.11 -16.13
C GLU A 205 0.15 20.51 -14.95
N ALA A 206 1.07 19.64 -14.53
CA ALA A 206 1.96 19.91 -13.39
C ALA A 206 3.15 18.96 -13.34
N VAL A 207 4.24 19.40 -12.71
CA VAL A 207 5.31 18.50 -12.24
C VAL A 207 5.23 18.38 -10.73
N ILE A 208 4.97 17.16 -10.25
CA ILE A 208 4.72 16.86 -8.83
C ILE A 208 5.90 16.08 -8.26
N ALA A 209 6.60 16.63 -7.28
CA ALA A 209 7.61 15.93 -6.49
C ALA A 209 6.97 15.30 -5.24
N THR A 210 6.99 13.97 -5.14
CA THR A 210 6.33 13.26 -4.02
C THR A 210 7.27 13.04 -2.83
N PRO A 211 6.75 12.88 -1.59
CA PRO A 211 7.52 12.30 -0.50
C PRO A 211 8.01 10.90 -0.86
N GLY A 212 9.22 10.54 -0.41
CA GLY A 212 9.79 9.22 -0.72
C GLY A 212 9.04 8.05 -0.06
N GLY A 213 8.18 8.33 0.92
CA GLY A 213 7.36 7.32 1.60
C GLY A 213 6.02 7.04 0.92
N LEU A 214 5.59 7.85 -0.06
CA LEU A 214 4.24 7.78 -0.65
C LEU A 214 3.95 6.41 -1.25
N VAL A 215 4.95 5.79 -1.88
CA VAL A 215 4.83 4.46 -2.51
C VAL A 215 4.48 3.33 -1.53
N SER A 216 4.68 3.55 -0.23
CA SER A 216 4.33 2.57 0.80
C SER A 216 2.85 2.63 1.23
N ASP A 217 2.10 3.67 0.82
CA ASP A 217 0.65 3.73 1.00
C ASP A 217 -0.04 3.33 -0.31
N THR A 218 -0.68 2.16 -0.32
CA THR A 218 -1.27 1.58 -1.54
C THR A 218 -2.34 2.47 -2.16
N GLN A 219 -3.14 3.16 -1.35
CA GLN A 219 -4.23 4.01 -1.84
C GLN A 219 -3.68 5.25 -2.56
N SER A 220 -2.77 5.99 -1.92
CA SER A 220 -2.15 7.19 -2.49
C SER A 220 -1.30 6.85 -3.71
N PHE A 221 -0.57 5.72 -3.67
CA PHE A 221 0.25 5.32 -4.79
C PHE A 221 -0.58 4.89 -6.01
N ASN A 222 -1.67 4.14 -5.81
CA ASN A 222 -2.58 3.79 -6.91
C ASN A 222 -3.26 5.03 -7.52
N LEU A 223 -3.62 6.02 -6.68
CA LEU A 223 -4.12 7.30 -7.18
C LEU A 223 -3.08 8.02 -8.05
N LEU A 224 -1.83 8.08 -7.60
CA LEU A 224 -0.72 8.66 -8.37
C LEU A 224 -0.54 7.96 -9.72
N LEU A 225 -0.45 6.63 -9.73
CA LEU A 225 -0.23 5.81 -10.95
C LEU A 225 -1.37 5.93 -11.96
N SER A 226 -2.59 6.21 -11.50
CA SER A 226 -3.78 6.35 -12.36
C SER A 226 -4.00 7.76 -12.88
N ARG A 227 -3.40 8.79 -12.26
CA ARG A 227 -3.67 10.20 -12.58
C ARG A 227 -2.46 11.00 -13.06
N CYS A 228 -1.25 10.45 -12.95
CA CYS A 228 -0.02 11.09 -13.37
C CYS A 228 0.87 10.12 -14.16
N THR A 229 1.60 10.62 -15.15
CA THR A 229 2.78 9.96 -15.70
C THR A 229 3.85 9.89 -14.63
N THR A 230 4.15 8.67 -14.18
CA THR A 230 5.06 8.45 -13.05
C THR A 230 6.48 8.14 -13.52
N ILE A 231 7.46 8.85 -12.97
CA ILE A 231 8.87 8.66 -13.30
C ILE A 231 9.66 8.39 -12.02
N TRP A 232 10.28 7.21 -11.95
CA TRP A 232 11.17 6.86 -10.86
C TRP A 232 12.58 7.40 -11.09
N LEU A 233 13.00 8.33 -10.24
CA LEU A 233 14.38 8.81 -10.18
C LEU A 233 15.24 7.86 -9.34
N GLN A 234 16.13 7.14 -10.02
CA GLN A 234 17.06 6.18 -9.44
C GLN A 234 18.38 6.88 -9.08
N ALA A 235 18.98 6.49 -7.95
CA ALA A 235 20.34 6.85 -7.60
C ALA A 235 20.92 5.72 -6.74
N THR A 236 22.24 5.65 -6.63
CA THR A 236 22.87 4.69 -5.71
C THR A 236 22.61 5.09 -4.25
N PRO A 237 22.58 4.15 -3.29
CA PRO A 237 22.52 4.49 -1.87
C PRO A 237 23.56 5.54 -1.44
N GLU A 238 24.76 5.43 -2.01
CA GLU A 238 25.88 6.34 -1.78
C GLU A 238 25.58 7.76 -2.28
N ASP A 239 24.95 7.90 -3.45
CA ASP A 239 24.49 9.19 -3.99
C ASP A 239 23.37 9.81 -3.17
N HIS A 240 22.40 9.00 -2.75
CA HIS A 240 21.32 9.45 -1.86
C HIS A 240 21.89 10.03 -0.58
N MET A 241 22.81 9.30 0.07
CA MET A 241 23.46 9.72 1.30
C MET A 241 24.26 11.01 1.09
N ARG A 242 25.08 11.10 0.03
CA ARG A 242 25.88 12.28 -0.28
C ARG A 242 25.01 13.53 -0.43
N ARG A 243 23.93 13.45 -1.23
CA ARG A 243 23.03 14.59 -1.48
C ARG A 243 22.22 14.99 -0.26
N VAL A 244 21.78 14.04 0.56
CA VAL A 244 21.06 14.34 1.82
C VAL A 244 21.98 15.08 2.80
N ARG A 245 23.27 14.71 2.87
CA ARG A 245 24.27 15.41 3.68
C ARG A 245 24.51 16.83 3.20
N GLU A 246 24.65 17.03 1.89
CA GLU A 246 24.81 18.37 1.30
C GLU A 246 23.62 19.30 1.58
N GLN A 247 22.42 18.74 1.74
CA GLN A 247 21.21 19.48 2.10
C GLN A 247 21.09 19.84 3.60
N GLY A 248 22.12 19.55 4.41
CA GLY A 248 22.17 19.92 5.83
C GLY A 248 21.35 19.02 6.75
N ASP A 249 20.84 17.90 6.25
CA ASP A 249 20.17 16.90 7.08
C ASP A 249 21.20 15.96 7.70
N LEU A 250 21.61 16.27 8.93
CA LEU A 250 22.63 15.54 9.68
C LEU A 250 22.09 14.29 10.38
N ARG A 251 20.79 13.99 10.28
CA ARG A 251 20.18 12.78 10.88
C ARG A 251 20.90 11.47 10.48
N PRO A 252 21.43 11.30 9.26
CA PRO A 252 22.23 10.12 8.90
C PRO A 252 23.63 10.05 9.54
N MET A 253 24.13 11.13 10.15
CA MET A 253 25.49 11.19 10.71
C MET A 253 25.60 10.62 12.12
N ALA A 254 24.49 10.47 12.85
CA ALA A 254 24.52 9.90 14.20
C ALA A 254 24.89 8.40 14.22
N ALA A 255 24.83 7.71 13.06
CA ALA A 255 24.98 6.26 12.95
C ALA A 255 25.49 5.80 11.56
N SER A 256 26.57 6.40 11.05
CA SER A 256 26.95 6.34 9.61
C SER A 256 26.96 4.97 8.91
N LYS A 257 27.21 3.85 9.61
CA LYS A 257 27.13 2.49 9.04
C LYS A 257 25.70 1.95 9.07
N GLU A 258 25.06 1.97 10.25
CA GLU A 258 23.68 1.56 10.45
C GLU A 258 22.72 2.37 9.58
N ALA A 259 22.91 3.69 9.47
CA ALA A 259 22.12 4.56 8.60
C ALA A 259 22.25 4.22 7.11
N MET A 260 23.41 3.73 6.67
CA MET A 260 23.61 3.26 5.29
C MET A 260 22.94 1.90 5.06
N GLU A 261 23.01 1.00 6.05
CA GLU A 261 22.33 -0.29 6.03
C GLU A 261 20.80 -0.12 6.04
N ASP A 262 20.29 0.80 6.85
CA ASP A 262 18.88 1.20 6.89
C ASP A 262 18.43 1.79 5.55
N LEU A 263 19.23 2.68 4.96
CA LEU A 263 18.93 3.25 3.65
C LEU A 263 18.86 2.17 2.57
N LYS A 264 19.80 1.21 2.57
CA LYS A 264 19.81 0.07 1.66
C LYS A 264 18.56 -0.81 1.87
N SER A 265 18.20 -1.07 3.13
CA SER A 265 17.02 -1.86 3.48
C SER A 265 15.72 -1.16 3.03
N ILE A 266 15.62 0.16 3.21
CA ILE A 266 14.48 0.95 2.74
C ILE A 266 14.42 0.96 1.20
N LEU A 267 15.56 1.11 0.53
CA LEU A 267 15.61 1.10 -0.93
C LEU A 267 15.16 -0.25 -1.49
N GLU A 268 15.68 -1.34 -0.95
CA GLU A 268 15.32 -2.69 -1.38
C GLU A 268 13.84 -2.98 -1.13
N GLY A 269 13.33 -2.67 0.08
CA GLY A 269 11.92 -2.83 0.41
C GLY A 269 10.98 -1.95 -0.42
N ARG A 270 11.45 -0.82 -0.95
CA ARG A 270 10.64 0.08 -1.81
C ARG A 270 10.84 -0.14 -3.31
N LYS A 271 11.86 -0.88 -3.72
CA LYS A 271 12.21 -1.11 -5.13
C LYS A 271 11.06 -1.70 -5.93
N ALA A 272 10.37 -2.71 -5.37
CA ALA A 272 9.20 -3.34 -5.99
C ALA A 272 7.99 -2.39 -6.13
N PHE A 273 7.91 -1.34 -5.33
CA PHE A 273 6.88 -0.31 -5.49
C PHE A 273 7.31 0.74 -6.51
N TYR A 274 8.56 1.23 -6.43
CA TYR A 274 9.07 2.19 -7.41
C TYR A 274 9.09 1.65 -8.84
N SER A 275 9.34 0.35 -9.03
CA SER A 275 9.32 -0.29 -10.35
C SER A 275 7.94 -0.29 -11.03
N LYS A 276 6.86 0.02 -10.30
CA LYS A 276 5.52 0.19 -10.87
C LYS A 276 5.34 1.51 -11.62
N ALA A 277 6.32 2.43 -11.54
CA ALA A 277 6.31 3.66 -12.32
C ALA A 277 6.24 3.38 -13.83
N ASP A 278 5.68 4.32 -14.58
CA ASP A 278 5.60 4.23 -16.04
C ASP A 278 7.01 4.26 -16.66
N TYR A 279 7.90 5.08 -16.11
CA TYR A 279 9.29 5.25 -16.56
C TYR A 279 10.29 5.30 -15.40
N SER A 280 11.57 5.15 -15.70
CA SER A 280 12.67 5.32 -14.74
C SER A 280 13.86 6.05 -15.35
N VAL A 281 14.53 6.88 -14.56
CA VAL A 281 15.75 7.63 -14.95
C VAL A 281 16.83 7.42 -13.91
N ASN A 282 18.03 7.01 -14.33
CA ASN A 282 19.19 7.00 -13.46
C ASN A 282 19.78 8.41 -13.35
N THR A 283 19.88 8.90 -12.11
CA THR A 283 20.42 10.22 -11.76
C THR A 283 21.80 10.14 -11.08
N GLY A 284 22.36 8.95 -10.88
CA GLY A 284 23.60 8.75 -10.12
C GLY A 284 24.89 9.13 -10.87
N GLU A 285 24.88 9.05 -12.20
CA GLU A 285 26.08 9.23 -13.03
C GLU A 285 26.06 10.58 -13.75
N GLY A 286 26.83 11.54 -13.24
CA GLY A 286 27.11 12.82 -13.91
C GLY A 286 26.45 14.06 -13.30
N PRO A 287 26.65 15.23 -13.93
CA PRO A 287 26.06 16.50 -13.50
C PRO A 287 24.52 16.46 -13.56
N ILE A 288 23.86 17.32 -12.77
CA ILE A 288 22.39 17.40 -12.74
C ILE A 288 21.77 17.67 -14.12
N SER A 289 22.49 18.34 -15.02
CA SER A 289 22.07 18.59 -16.40
C SER A 289 21.85 17.31 -17.19
N TYR A 290 22.69 16.30 -17.02
CA TYR A 290 22.53 15.00 -17.69
C TYR A 290 21.24 14.30 -17.25
N GLY A 291 20.95 14.34 -15.95
CA GLY A 291 19.70 13.84 -15.38
C GLY A 291 18.48 14.59 -15.93
N LEU A 292 18.57 15.91 -16.09
CA LEU A 292 17.51 16.74 -16.68
C LEU A 292 17.28 16.43 -18.16
N ASP A 293 18.34 16.23 -18.94
CA ASP A 293 18.23 15.90 -20.37
C ASP A 293 17.62 14.51 -20.59
N ALA A 294 18.01 13.53 -19.78
CA ALA A 294 17.40 12.21 -19.78
C ALA A 294 15.92 12.27 -19.37
N LEU A 295 15.61 12.98 -18.28
CA LEU A 295 14.24 13.18 -17.81
C LEU A 295 13.37 13.89 -18.85
N SER A 296 13.88 14.95 -19.48
CA SER A 296 13.18 15.70 -20.52
C SER A 296 12.85 14.82 -21.71
N ARG A 297 13.79 14.01 -22.21
CA ARG A 297 13.54 13.11 -23.35
C ARG A 297 12.44 12.11 -23.06
N ILE A 298 12.42 11.54 -21.84
CA ILE A 298 11.34 10.63 -21.43
C ILE A 298 10.00 11.36 -21.41
N VAL A 299 9.95 12.54 -20.79
CA VAL A 299 8.73 13.33 -20.69
C VAL A 299 8.22 13.76 -22.08
N GLU A 300 9.09 14.26 -22.94
CA GLU A 300 8.78 14.63 -24.32
C GLU A 300 8.24 13.41 -25.08
N SER A 301 8.83 12.23 -24.92
CA SER A 301 8.32 11.00 -25.53
C SER A 301 6.96 10.57 -24.96
N ALA A 302 6.73 10.73 -23.65
CA ALA A 302 5.45 10.41 -23.02
C ALA A 302 4.34 11.36 -23.46
N LEU A 303 4.67 12.65 -23.66
CA LEU A 303 3.72 13.67 -24.13
C LEU A 303 3.45 13.59 -25.64
N ALA A 304 4.40 13.10 -26.46
CA ALA A 304 4.31 13.07 -27.92
C ALA A 304 3.66 11.81 -28.52
N ILE A 305 3.37 10.79 -27.71
CA ILE A 305 2.70 9.56 -28.17
C ILE A 305 1.20 9.80 -28.49
N HIS A 306 0.68 11.01 -28.27
CA HIS A 306 -0.72 11.42 -28.45
C HIS A 306 -0.83 12.84 -29.05
#